data_AF-A0A954GAD6-F1
#
_entry.id   AF-A0A954GAD6-F1
#
_cell.length_a   1.000
_cell.length_b   1.000
_cell.length_c   1.000
_cell.angle_alpha   90.00
_cell.angle_beta   90.00
_cell.angle_gamma   90.00
#
_symmetry.space_group_name_H-M   'P 1'
#
loop_
_entity.id
_entity.type
_entity.pdbx_description
1 polymer ?
#
loop_
_entity_poly.entity_id
_entity_poly.type
_entity_poly.pdbx_seq_one_letter_code
_entity_poly.pdbx_strand_id
1 'polypeptide(L)'
;MATDFQQKERLPELTDRIVETYHEIGTIHHLGHCPLPSQDAVIEAAQELKDVIFPGYSRRQNLHLGNVTYHVGNIIDSLHDILTLQIGRALRHQHVQ
;
A
#
# COMPACT_ATOMS: atom_id res chain seq x y z
N MET A 1 -26.88 -20.42 -18.91
CA MET A 1 -26.39 -21.62 -18.19
C MET A 1 -26.12 -21.18 -16.77
N ALA A 2 -26.83 -21.75 -15.79
CA ALA A 2 -26.54 -21.49 -14.38
C ALA A 2 -25.18 -22.13 -14.04
N THR A 3 -24.31 -21.41 -13.34
CA THR A 3 -23.01 -21.93 -12.89
C THR A 3 -23.23 -23.18 -12.05
N ASP A 4 -22.59 -24.28 -12.44
CA ASP A 4 -22.67 -25.55 -11.73
C ASP A 4 -21.93 -25.44 -10.39
N PHE A 5 -22.65 -25.60 -9.28
CA PHE A 5 -22.10 -25.45 -7.94
C PHE A 5 -21.06 -26.52 -7.58
N GLN A 6 -21.09 -27.68 -8.26
CA GLN A 6 -20.10 -28.76 -8.06
C GLN A 6 -18.68 -28.31 -8.45
N GLN A 7 -18.54 -27.31 -9.33
CA GLN A 7 -17.22 -26.76 -9.68
C GLN A 7 -16.55 -26.04 -8.50
N LYS A 8 -17.32 -25.57 -7.51
CA LYS A 8 -16.76 -24.92 -6.31
C LYS A 8 -16.05 -25.91 -5.40
N GLU A 9 -16.38 -27.20 -5.45
CA GLU A 9 -15.74 -28.25 -4.66
C GLU A 9 -14.28 -28.48 -5.06
N ARG A 10 -13.87 -28.04 -6.26
CA ARG A 10 -12.49 -28.13 -6.75
C ARG A 10 -11.61 -26.93 -6.37
N LEU A 11 -12.21 -25.86 -5.83
CA LEU A 11 -11.47 -24.65 -5.44
C LEU A 11 -10.48 -24.88 -4.28
N PRO A 12 -10.77 -25.72 -3.27
CA PRO A 12 -9.81 -26.03 -2.21
C PRO A 12 -8.54 -26.70 -2.76
N GLU A 13 -8.68 -27.79 -3.54
CA GLU A 13 -7.54 -28.47 -4.17
C GLU A 13 -6.70 -27.53 -5.05
N LEU A 14 -7.36 -26.65 -5.80
CA LEU A 14 -6.67 -25.67 -6.64
C LEU A 14 -5.91 -24.64 -5.79
N THR A 15 -6.48 -24.23 -4.65
CA THR A 15 -5.83 -23.34 -3.70
C THR A 15 -4.60 -24.00 -3.10
N ASP A 16 -4.71 -25.25 -2.65
CA ASP A 16 -3.60 -26.02 -2.06
C ASP A 16 -2.44 -26.13 -3.05
N ARG A 17 -2.73 -26.48 -4.31
CA ARG A 17 -1.71 -26.55 -5.37
C ARG A 17 -1.01 -25.22 -5.62
N ILE A 18 -1.73 -24.10 -5.60
CA ILE A 18 -1.12 -22.77 -5.76
C ILE A 18 -0.24 -22.44 -4.55
N VAL A 19 -0.70 -22.72 -3.33
CA VAL A 19 0.07 -22.48 -2.11
C VAL A 19 1.35 -23.32 -2.11
N GLU A 20 1.28 -24.56 -2.58
CA GLU A 20 2.45 -25.44 -2.72
C GLU A 20 3.51 -24.83 -3.64
N THR A 21 3.12 -24.19 -4.76
CA THR A 21 4.08 -23.52 -5.66
C THR A 21 4.85 -22.36 -4.99
N TYR A 22 4.28 -21.72 -3.97
CA TYR A 22 5.00 -20.68 -3.22
C TYR A 22 6.19 -21.30 -2.49
N HIS A 23 6.00 -22.47 -1.87
CA HIS A 23 7.08 -23.21 -1.22
C HIS A 23 8.15 -23.71 -2.21
N GLU A 24 7.74 -24.13 -3.40
CA GLU A 24 8.67 -24.63 -4.43
C GLU A 24 9.58 -23.54 -5.01
N ILE A 25 9.04 -22.35 -5.30
CA ILE A 25 9.78 -21.27 -5.98
C ILE A 25 10.57 -20.42 -4.98
N GLY A 26 9.99 -20.13 -3.80
CA GLY A 26 10.63 -19.44 -2.66
C GLY A 26 11.12 -18.00 -2.88
N THR A 27 11.15 -17.50 -4.12
CA THR A 27 11.79 -16.22 -4.49
C THR A 27 10.80 -15.13 -4.92
N ILE A 28 9.58 -15.50 -5.27
CA ILE A 28 8.56 -14.60 -5.82
C ILE A 28 7.54 -14.11 -4.79
N HIS A 29 7.69 -14.51 -3.53
CA HIS A 29 6.76 -14.15 -2.46
C HIS A 29 7.53 -13.68 -1.22
N HIS A 30 6.90 -12.80 -0.43
CA HIS A 30 7.44 -12.35 0.86
C HIS A 30 6.46 -12.73 1.98
N LEU A 31 6.33 -14.04 2.19
CA LEU A 31 5.46 -14.59 3.23
C LEU A 31 6.30 -14.73 4.52
N GLY A 32 6.17 -13.76 5.42
CA GLY A 32 6.99 -13.68 6.62
C GLY A 32 6.48 -12.64 7.62
N HIS A 33 7.23 -12.44 8.71
CA HIS A 33 6.84 -11.53 9.79
C HIS A 33 7.39 -10.11 9.62
N CYS A 34 8.14 -9.85 8.54
CA CYS A 34 8.60 -8.51 8.16
C CYS A 34 7.75 -7.99 7.00
N PRO A 35 6.83 -7.04 7.23
CA PRO A 35 6.04 -6.49 6.14
C PRO A 35 6.93 -5.64 5.23
N LEU A 36 6.84 -5.89 3.92
CA LEU A 36 7.42 -5.00 2.92
C LEU A 36 6.74 -3.62 2.94
N PRO A 37 7.40 -2.60 2.36
CA PRO A 37 6.72 -1.34 2.06
C PRO A 37 5.47 -1.58 1.24
N SER A 38 4.36 -0.95 1.63
CA SER A 38 3.09 -1.03 0.90
C SER A 38 3.14 -0.07 -0.28
N GLN A 39 2.88 -0.58 -1.48
CA GLN A 39 2.78 0.23 -2.69
C GLN A 39 1.68 1.29 -2.56
N ASP A 40 0.52 0.91 -2.04
CA ASP A 40 -0.62 1.83 -1.88
C ASP A 40 -0.27 2.98 -0.93
N ALA A 41 0.40 2.68 0.18
CA ALA A 41 0.83 3.71 1.15
C ALA A 41 1.86 4.67 0.54
N VAL A 42 2.78 4.17 -0.31
CA VAL A 42 3.75 5.02 -1.00
C VAL A 42 3.07 5.90 -2.05
N ILE A 43 2.08 5.38 -2.78
CA ILE A 43 1.29 6.16 -3.74
C ILE A 43 0.50 7.25 -3.02
N GLU A 44 -0.12 6.94 -1.88
CA GLU A 44 -0.84 7.89 -1.04
C GLU A 44 0.07 9.02 -0.56
N ALA A 45 1.25 8.68 -0.02
CA ALA A 45 2.24 9.69 0.39
C ALA A 45 2.68 10.57 -0.79
N ALA A 46 2.87 10.00 -1.99
CA ALA A 46 3.21 10.78 -3.17
C ALA A 46 2.08 11.74 -3.61
N GLN A 47 0.82 11.34 -3.44
CA GLN A 47 -0.34 12.19 -3.72
C GLN A 47 -0.47 13.31 -2.68
N GLU A 48 -0.29 13.01 -1.41
CA GLU A 48 -0.27 13.99 -0.33
C GLU A 48 0.85 15.03 -0.51
N LEU A 49 2.06 14.60 -0.90
CA LEU A 49 3.14 15.52 -1.25
C LEU A 49 2.78 16.44 -2.42
N LYS A 50 2.11 15.91 -3.45
CA LYS A 50 1.63 16.75 -4.56
C LYS A 50 0.61 17.79 -4.11
N ASP A 51 -0.27 17.43 -3.18
CA ASP A 51 -1.26 18.37 -2.62
C ASP A 51 -0.59 19.51 -1.84
N VAL A 52 0.55 19.23 -1.18
CA VAL A 52 1.35 20.26 -0.49
C VAL A 52 2.13 21.15 -1.46
N ILE A 53 2.74 20.58 -2.51
CA ILE A 53 3.54 21.32 -3.48
C ILE A 53 2.66 22.16 -4.41
N PHE A 54 1.47 21.65 -4.76
CA PHE A 54 0.54 22.28 -5.70
C PHE A 54 -0.86 22.46 -5.07
N PRO A 55 -0.99 23.28 -4.01
CA PRO A 55 -2.26 23.50 -3.34
C PRO A 55 -3.25 24.17 -4.32
N GLY A 56 -4.45 23.61 -4.44
CA GLY A 56 -5.50 24.11 -5.33
C GLY A 56 -5.52 23.53 -6.76
N TYR A 57 -4.44 22.86 -7.21
CA TYR A 57 -4.41 22.17 -8.51
C TYR A 57 -4.95 20.73 -8.44
N SER A 58 -5.07 20.22 -7.22
CA SER A 58 -5.23 18.82 -6.94
C SER A 58 -6.62 18.56 -6.32
N ARG A 59 -6.72 17.73 -5.28
CA ARG A 59 -8.01 17.20 -4.77
C ARG A 59 -8.99 18.23 -4.19
N ARG A 60 -8.53 19.40 -3.70
CA ARG A 60 -9.39 20.43 -3.08
C ARG A 60 -9.35 21.75 -3.84
N GLN A 61 -10.52 22.23 -4.27
CA GLN A 61 -10.68 23.45 -5.07
C GLN A 61 -11.02 24.71 -4.23
N ASN A 62 -11.30 24.57 -2.94
CA ASN A 62 -11.68 25.69 -2.03
C ASN A 62 -10.58 26.06 -1.02
N LEU A 63 -9.32 26.02 -1.44
CA LEU A 63 -8.18 26.42 -0.61
C LEU A 63 -7.97 27.93 -0.70
N HIS A 64 -7.84 28.58 0.45
CA HIS A 64 -7.51 30.00 0.56
C HIS A 64 -6.58 30.23 1.76
N LEU A 65 -5.93 31.39 1.82
CA LEU A 65 -4.92 31.71 2.84
C LEU A 65 -5.39 31.49 4.29
N GLY A 66 -6.68 31.71 4.58
CA GLY A 66 -7.25 31.44 5.91
C GLY A 66 -7.40 29.96 6.31
N ASN A 67 -7.41 29.01 5.37
CA ASN A 67 -7.64 27.59 5.65
C ASN A 67 -6.48 26.67 5.24
N VAL A 68 -5.56 27.14 4.39
CA VAL A 68 -4.44 26.35 3.85
C VAL A 68 -3.53 25.82 4.95
N THR A 69 -3.29 26.59 6.02
CA THR A 69 -2.42 26.18 7.13
C THR A 69 -2.95 24.92 7.83
N TYR A 70 -4.26 24.83 8.06
CA TYR A 70 -4.87 23.64 8.66
C TYR A 70 -4.79 22.44 7.72
N HIS A 71 -5.00 22.67 6.43
CA HIS A 71 -4.95 21.60 5.44
C HIS A 71 -3.54 21.03 5.28
N VAL A 72 -2.54 21.89 5.09
CA VAL A 72 -1.14 21.49 4.95
C VAL A 72 -0.65 20.87 6.26
N GLY A 73 -0.99 21.43 7.41
CA GLY A 73 -0.62 20.86 8.71
C GLY A 73 -1.10 19.42 8.88
N ASN A 74 -2.35 19.14 8.53
CA ASN A 74 -2.90 17.79 8.59
C ASN A 74 -2.19 16.83 7.62
N ILE A 75 -1.86 17.29 6.40
CA ILE A 75 -1.14 16.46 5.43
C ILE A 75 0.29 16.17 5.92
N ILE A 76 0.99 17.16 6.47
CA ILE A 76 2.36 16.95 6.96
C ILE A 76 2.40 15.95 8.12
N ASP A 77 1.42 15.98 9.02
CA ASP A 77 1.29 15.02 10.12
C ASP A 77 1.09 13.59 9.60
N SER A 78 0.14 13.40 8.67
CA SER A 78 -0.09 12.12 7.98
C SER A 78 1.15 11.61 7.24
N LEU A 79 1.79 12.48 6.47
CA LEU A 79 2.99 12.16 5.70
C LEU A 79 4.15 11.72 6.60
N HIS A 80 4.33 12.35 7.76
CA HIS A 80 5.37 11.98 8.70
C HIS A 80 5.23 10.51 9.12
N ASP A 81 4.03 10.09 9.50
CA ASP A 81 3.77 8.74 9.98
C ASP A 81 3.89 7.71 8.86
N ILE A 82 3.31 7.99 7.69
CA ILE A 82 3.38 7.10 6.54
C ILE A 82 4.83 6.92 6.10
N LEU A 83 5.57 8.00 5.89
CA LEU A 83 6.96 7.94 5.41
C LEU A 83 7.87 7.26 6.44
N THR A 84 7.72 7.57 7.72
CA THR A 84 8.52 6.91 8.78
C THR A 84 8.31 5.40 8.77
N LEU A 85 7.06 4.95 8.65
CA LEU A 85 6.75 3.52 8.60
C LEU A 85 7.27 2.86 7.33
N GLN A 86 7.02 3.44 6.16
CA GLN A 86 7.41 2.84 4.88
C GLN A 86 8.94 2.83 4.69
N ILE A 87 9.62 3.91 5.04
CA ILE A 87 11.09 3.98 5.02
C ILE A 87 11.68 2.98 6.02
N GLY A 88 11.12 2.91 7.23
CA GLY A 88 11.55 1.93 8.24
C GLY A 88 11.42 0.48 7.74
N ARG A 89 10.31 0.14 7.06
CA ARG A 89 10.14 -1.18 6.43
C ARG A 89 11.14 -1.42 5.31
N ALA A 90 11.39 -0.43 4.46
CA ALA A 90 12.35 -0.55 3.36
C ALA A 90 13.78 -0.79 3.87
N LEU A 91 14.22 -0.01 4.87
CA LEU A 91 15.54 -0.15 5.47
C LEU A 91 15.71 -1.49 6.18
N ARG A 92 14.70 -1.96 6.91
CA ARG A 92 14.73 -3.29 7.54
C ARG A 92 14.83 -4.41 6.51
N HIS A 93 14.10 -4.30 5.40
CA HIS A 93 14.18 -5.27 4.33
C HIS A 93 15.59 -5.31 3.70
N GLN A 94 16.19 -4.15 3.42
CA GLN A 94 17.55 -4.06 2.88
C GLN A 94 18.63 -4.59 3.81
N HIS A 95 18.45 -4.52 5.14
CA HIS A 95 19.42 -5.04 6.11
C HIS A 95 19.27 -6.55 6.38
N VAL A 96 18.09 -7.12 6.13
CA VAL A 96 17.79 -8.54 6.40
C VAL A 96 17.98 -9.42 5.16
N GLN A 97 17.99 -8.83 3.96
CA GLN A 97 18.44 -9.49 2.72
C GLN A 97 19.97 -9.47 2.59
#